data_AF-A0A919I1R7-F1
#
_entry.id   AF-A0A919I1R7-F1
#
_cell.length_a   1.000
_cell.length_b   1.000
_cell.length_c   1.000
_cell.angle_alpha   90.00
_cell.angle_beta   90.00
_cell.angle_gamma   90.00
#
_symmetry.space_group_name_H-M   'P 1'
#
loop_
_entity.id
_entity.type
_entity.pdbx_description
1 polymer ?
#
loop_
_entity_poly.entity_id
_entity_poly.type
_entity_poly.pdbx_seq_one_letter_code
_entity_poly.pdbx_strand_id
1 'polypeptide(L)' 'MTLIQNQYYQATILLSGLKVAASNARVKEEFEKIGFKDVTVTGSARVREAKGCWIGQTQATEIPSPNGVKITDVKKI' A
#
# COMPACT_ATOMS: atom_id res chain seq x y z
N MET A 1 8.20 10.88 -2.36
CA MET A 1 8.05 10.30 -3.72
C MET A 1 6.88 11.01 -4.42
N THR A 2 6.75 10.90 -5.74
CA THR A 2 5.58 11.40 -6.48
C THR A 2 4.73 10.23 -6.94
N LEU A 3 3.46 10.22 -6.53
CA LEU A 3 2.44 9.33 -7.07
C LEU A 3 1.90 9.98 -8.35
N ILE A 4 1.96 9.25 -9.46
CA ILE A 4 1.52 9.69 -10.78
C ILE A 4 0.21 8.99 -11.07
N GLN A 5 -0.79 9.74 -11.53
CA GLN A 5 -2.08 9.19 -11.92
C GLN A 5 -1.92 8.09 -12.98
N ASN A 6 -2.70 7.01 -12.83
CA ASN A 6 -2.70 5.82 -13.68
C ASN A 6 -1.36 5.07 -13.73
N GLN A 7 -0.57 5.16 -12.66
CA GLN A 7 0.70 4.46 -12.56
C GLN A 7 0.65 3.34 -11.53
N TYR A 8 1.30 2.22 -11.84
CA TYR A 8 1.46 1.10 -10.93
C TYR A 8 2.66 1.28 -9.99
N TYR A 9 2.44 0.89 -8.75
CA TYR A 9 3.43 0.90 -7.69
C TYR A 9 3.44 -0.43 -6.96
N GLN A 10 4.62 -0.81 -6.50
CA GLN A 10 4.84 -1.90 -5.55
C GLN A 10 5.37 -1.29 -4.25
N ALA A 11 4.73 -1.62 -3.14
CA ALA A 11 5.06 -1.17 -1.80
C ALA A 11 5.34 -2.36 -0.87
N THR A 12 6.47 -2.34 -0.18
CA THR A 12 6.75 -3.24 0.94
C THR A 12 6.16 -2.66 2.21
N ILE A 13 5.34 -3.48 2.85
CA ILE A 13 4.57 -3.16 4.03
C ILE A 13 5.13 -3.94 5.21
N LEU A 14 5.50 -3.22 6.25
CA LEU A 14 5.84 -3.78 7.55
C LEU A 14 4.67 -3.54 8.52
N LEU A 15 4.03 -4.61 8.95
CA LEU A 15 2.96 -4.60 9.95
C LEU A 15 3.57 -4.71 11.36
N SER A 16 3.23 -3.75 12.22
CA SER A 16 3.70 -3.71 13.61
C SER A 16 2.54 -3.88 14.59
N GLY A 17 2.83 -4.46 15.77
CA GLY A 17 1.85 -4.61 16.86
C GLY A 17 0.71 -5.58 16.57
N LEU A 18 -0.51 -5.26 17.02
CA LEU A 18 -1.72 -6.09 16.85
C LEU A 18 -2.16 -6.25 15.37
N LYS A 19 -1.61 -5.43 14.46
CA LYS A 19 -1.94 -5.48 13.04
C LYS A 19 -1.25 -6.58 12.25
N VAL A 20 -0.34 -7.34 12.85
CA VAL A 20 0.23 -8.56 12.24
C VAL A 20 -0.88 -9.55 11.83
N ALA A 21 -2.01 -9.54 12.55
CA ALA A 21 -3.19 -10.35 12.27
C ALA A 21 -4.14 -9.74 11.22
N ALA A 22 -3.90 -8.54 10.70
CA ALA A 22 -4.75 -7.97 9.65
C ALA A 22 -4.74 -8.90 8.43
N SER A 23 -5.88 -9.17 7.80
CA SER A 23 -5.91 -9.99 6.58
C SER A 23 -5.35 -9.20 5.38
N ASN A 24 -4.89 -9.90 4.33
CA ASN A 24 -4.49 -9.24 3.08
C ASN A 24 -5.65 -8.45 2.47
N ALA A 25 -6.88 -8.94 2.63
CA ALA A 25 -8.10 -8.23 2.24
C ALA A 25 -8.24 -6.87 2.97
N ARG A 26 -7.99 -6.83 4.28
CA ARG A 26 -8.08 -5.57 5.02
C ARG A 26 -7.00 -4.57 4.61
N VAL A 27 -5.78 -5.03 4.33
CA VAL A 27 -4.73 -4.15 3.79
C VAL A 27 -5.15 -3.62 2.42
N LYS A 28 -5.67 -4.48 1.55
CA LYS A 28 -6.20 -4.10 0.24
C LYS A 28 -7.25 -2.99 0.35
N GLU A 29 -8.26 -3.17 1.20
CA GLU A 29 -9.33 -2.18 1.40
C GLU A 29 -8.80 -0.81 1.83
N GLU A 30 -7.79 -0.76 2.70
CA GLU A 30 -7.21 0.51 3.14
C GLU A 30 -6.46 1.23 2.00
N PHE A 31 -5.75 0.49 1.16
CA PHE A 31 -5.12 1.04 -0.04
C PHE A 31 -6.17 1.51 -1.07
N GLU A 32 -7.28 0.80 -1.19
CA GLU A 32 -8.37 1.22 -2.09
C GLU A 32 -9.06 2.50 -1.59
N LYS A 33 -9.25 2.65 -0.27
CA LYS A 33 -9.82 3.87 0.34
C LYS A 33 -8.99 5.13 0.12
N ILE A 34 -7.66 5.00 0.03
CA ILE A 34 -6.76 6.15 -0.18
C ILE A 34 -6.61 6.54 -1.65
N GLY A 35 -7.13 5.75 -2.60
CA GLY A 35 -7.07 6.05 -4.03
C GLY A 35 -6.19 5.12 -4.88
N PHE A 36 -5.82 3.94 -4.37
CA PHE A 36 -5.30 2.87 -5.24
C PHE A 36 -6.44 2.00 -5.80
N LYS A 37 -6.22 1.41 -6.97
CA LYS A 37 -7.09 0.44 -7.61
C LYS A 37 -6.28 -0.80 -7.98
N ASP A 38 -6.96 -1.91 -8.22
CA ASP A 38 -6.35 -3.17 -8.63
C ASP A 38 -5.30 -3.65 -7.61
N VAL A 39 -5.59 -3.38 -6.32
CA VAL A 39 -4.65 -3.62 -5.24
C VAL A 39 -4.57 -5.13 -4.97
N THR A 40 -3.36 -5.65 -5.06
CA THR A 40 -3.01 -7.03 -4.73
C THR A 40 -2.03 -7.04 -3.58
N VAL A 41 -2.37 -7.74 -2.50
CA VAL A 41 -1.49 -7.86 -1.33
C VAL A 41 -1.05 -9.32 -1.19
N THR A 42 0.26 -9.54 -1.26
CA THR A 42 0.91 -10.84 -1.12
C THR A 42 1.84 -10.85 0.10
N GLY A 43 2.17 -12.04 0.60
CA GLY A 43 2.99 -12.22 1.80
C GLY A 43 2.17 -12.56 3.05
N SER A 44 2.88 -12.86 4.13
CA SER A 44 2.32 -13.37 5.38
C SER A 44 3.04 -12.76 6.59
N ALA A 45 2.39 -12.80 7.75
CA ALA A 45 2.90 -12.26 9.01
C ALA A 45 3.24 -10.76 8.94
N ARG A 46 4.48 -10.39 9.26
CA ARG A 46 4.94 -9.00 9.47
C ARG A 46 5.28 -8.26 8.18
N VAL A 47 5.71 -8.95 7.14
CA VAL A 47 6.15 -8.32 5.88
C VAL A 47 5.22 -8.72 4.77
N ARG A 48 4.69 -7.74 4.05
CA ARG A 48 3.78 -7.93 2.92
C ARG A 48 4.18 -7.03 1.78
N GLU A 49 3.77 -7.41 0.59
CA GLU A 49 3.94 -6.62 -0.61
C GLU A 49 2.56 -6.26 -1.13
N ALA A 50 2.32 -4.96 -1.30
CA ALA A 50 1.13 -4.46 -1.98
C ALA A 50 1.53 -3.95 -3.35
N LYS A 51 0.77 -4.33 -4.38
CA LYS A 51 0.85 -3.77 -5.72
C LYS A 51 -0.47 -3.11 -6.04
N GLY A 52 -0.46 -1.93 -6.64
CA GLY A 52 -1.71 -1.25 -7.01
C GLY A 52 -1.47 -0.10 -7.97
N CYS A 53 -2.51 0.27 -8.69
CA CYS A 53 -2.55 1.42 -9.58
C CYS A 53 -3.01 2.66 -8.81
N TRP A 54 -2.26 3.75 -8.84
CA TRP A 54 -2.71 5.02 -8.27
C TRP A 54 -3.72 5.68 -9.22
N ILE A 55 -4.98 5.77 -8.82
CA ILE A 55 -6.03 6.42 -9.61
C ILE A 55 -6.34 7.85 -9.12
N GLY A 56 -5.75 8.25 -7.99
CA GLY A 56 -5.82 9.63 -7.50
C GLY A 56 -5.07 10.62 -8.39
N GLN A 57 -5.20 11.91 -8.08
CA GLN A 57 -4.45 12.95 -8.77
C GLN A 57 -2.95 12.79 -8.51
N THR A 58 -2.13 13.20 -9.47
CA THR A 58 -0.67 13.20 -9.29
C THR A 58 -0.31 14.08 -8.09
N GLN A 59 0.32 13.50 -7.08
CA GLN A 59 0.69 14.20 -5.86
C GLN A 59 2.08 13.83 -5.39
N ALA A 60 2.84 14.84 -4.97
CA ALA A 60 4.08 14.66 -4.23
C ALA A 60 3.70 14.28 -2.79
N THR A 61 3.68 12.98 -2.51
CA THR A 61 3.29 12.48 -1.19
C THR A 61 4.05 11.21 -0.87
N GLU A 62 4.20 10.93 0.42
CA GLU A 62 4.48 9.58 0.88
C GLU A 62 3.16 8.81 0.86
N ILE A 63 3.15 7.56 0.37
CA ILE A 63 1.92 6.77 0.34
C ILE A 63 1.32 6.79 1.75
N PRO A 64 0.08 7.27 1.92
CA PRO A 64 -0.50 7.40 3.24
C PRO A 64 -0.56 6.02 3.86
N SER A 65 0.23 5.82 4.91
CA SER A 65 0.32 4.54 5.58
C SER A 65 -0.90 4.41 6.51
N PRO A 66 -1.79 3.43 6.31
CA PRO A 66 -2.93 3.26 7.19
C PRO A 66 -2.43 3.01 8.61
N ASN A 67 -3.02 3.66 9.63
CA ASN A 67 -2.58 3.64 11.04
C ASN A 67 -1.86 2.34 11.47
N GLY A 68 -0.56 2.35 11.78
CA GLY A 68 0.17 1.16 12.25
C GLY A 68 0.67 0.20 11.16
N VAL A 69 0.56 0.58 9.90
CA VAL A 69 1.27 0.00 8.76
C VAL A 69 2.47 0.90 8.49
N LYS A 70 3.67 0.36 8.35
CA LYS A 70 4.83 1.15 7.89
C LYS A 70 5.15 0.73 6.46
N ILE A 71 5.16 1.69 5.55
CA ILE A 71 5.58 1.47 4.17
C ILE A 71 7.08 1.76 4.12
N THR A 72 7.90 0.76 3.79
CA THR A 72 9.36 0.86 3.90
C THR A 72 10.07 0.97 2.57
N ASP A 73 9.45 0.47 1.51
CA ASP A 73 10.01 0.51 0.15
C ASP A 73 8.86 0.72 -0.81
N VAL A 74 8.95 1.72 -1.68
CA VAL A 74 7.94 1.92 -2.72
C VAL A 74 8.65 2.19 -4.03
N LYS A 75 8.32 1.42 -5.04
CA LYS A 75 8.86 1.57 -6.39
C LYS A 75 7.76 1.60 -7.42
N LYS A 76 7.98 2.40 -8.45
CA LYS A 76 7.19 2.40 -9.69
C LYS A 76 7.48 1.09 -10.44
N ILE A 77 6.44 0.44 -10.97
CA ILE A 77 6.55 -0.75 -11.82
C ILE A 77 5.86 -0.53 -13.16
#